data_AF-A0A3M8Q6H1-F1
#
_entry.id   AF-A0A3M8Q6H1-F1
#
_cell.length_a   1.000
_cell.length_b   1.000
_cell.length_c   1.000
_cell.angle_alpha   90.00
_cell.angle_beta   90.00
_cell.angle_gamma   90.00
#
_symmetry.space_group_name_H-M   'P 1'
#
loop_
_entity.id
_entity.type
_entity.pdbx_description
1 polymer ?
#
loop_
_entity_poly.entity_id
_entity_poly.type
_entity_poly.pdbx_seq_one_letter_code
_entity_poly.pdbx_strand_id
1 'polypeptide(L)' 'MLTTDKCILPEEVCIALAAFYDVKIEWLTKVFMRLESIQEDHAKGRSIQFLSTLHGASVLVQATNQIEFYETAVEAWR' A
#
# COMPACT_ATOMS: atom_id res chain seq x y z
N MET A 1 -8.17 -4.46 -1.65
CA MET A 1 -8.09 -3.42 -2.70
C MET A 1 -8.92 -2.25 -2.21
N LEU A 2 -8.22 -1.26 -1.67
CA LEU A 2 -8.78 -0.21 -0.84
C LEU A 2 -9.02 1.02 -1.73
N THR A 3 -10.22 1.13 -2.23
CA THR A 3 -10.83 2.38 -2.68
C THR A 3 -12.28 2.18 -2.32
N THR A 4 -12.88 3.12 -1.60
CA THR A 4 -14.27 3.06 -1.12
C THR A 4 -15.27 2.75 -2.27
N ASP A 5 -14.86 2.99 -3.51
CA ASP A 5 -15.62 2.78 -4.75
C ASP A 5 -15.34 1.48 -5.52
N LYS A 6 -14.63 0.48 -4.96
CA LYS A 6 -14.33 -0.75 -5.73
C LYS A 6 -15.60 -1.44 -6.28
N CYS A 7 -16.71 -1.37 -5.56
CA CYS A 7 -17.97 -2.00 -5.98
C CYS A 7 -18.66 -1.32 -7.17
N ILE A 8 -18.27 -0.09 -7.53
CA ILE A 8 -18.85 0.64 -8.67
C ILE A 8 -17.96 0.61 -9.91
N LEU A 9 -16.77 0.01 -9.83
CA LEU A 9 -15.83 -0.06 -10.95
C LEU A 9 -16.15 -1.26 -11.87
N PRO A 10 -15.98 -1.10 -13.19
CA PRO A 10 -16.04 -2.23 -14.12
C PRO A 10 -15.05 -3.34 -13.73
N GLU A 11 -15.40 -4.59 -14.05
CA GLU A 11 -14.56 -5.76 -13.72
C GLU A 11 -13.15 -5.65 -14.31
N GLU A 12 -13.04 -5.20 -15.56
CA GLU A 12 -11.76 -4.97 -16.25
C GLU A 12 -10.86 -4.00 -15.49
N VAL A 13 -11.44 -2.93 -14.92
CA VAL A 13 -10.73 -1.95 -14.11
C VAL A 13 -10.29 -2.57 -12.79
N CYS A 14 -11.12 -3.40 -12.17
CA CYS A 14 -10.75 -4.13 -10.96
C CYS A 14 -9.57 -5.09 -11.19
N ILE A 15 -9.55 -5.79 -12.32
CA ILE A 15 -8.45 -6.67 -12.72
C ILE A 15 -7.17 -5.87 -12.95
N ALA A 16 -7.24 -4.77 -13.71
CA ALA A 16 -6.09 -3.91 -13.97
C ALA A 16 -5.52 -3.31 -12.68
N LEU A 17 -6.39 -2.88 -11.76
CA LEU A 17 -5.98 -2.37 -10.46
C LEU A 17 -5.31 -3.45 -9.61
N ALA A 18 -5.84 -4.69 -9.59
CA ALA A 18 -5.21 -5.80 -8.89
C ALA A 18 -3.79 -6.07 -9.42
N ALA A 19 -3.64 -6.18 -10.75
CA ALA A 19 -2.33 -6.37 -11.38
C ALA A 19 -1.35 -5.24 -11.05
N PHE A 20 -1.83 -3.99 -11.01
CA PHE A 20 -0.99 -2.85 -10.61
C PHE A 20 -0.51 -2.93 -9.16
N TYR A 21 -1.37 -3.39 -8.23
CA TYR A 21 -0.95 -3.62 -6.84
C TYR A 21 0.03 -4.78 -6.71
N ASP A 22 -0.12 -5.84 -7.50
CA ASP A 22 0.82 -6.97 -7.50
C ASP A 22 2.23 -6.52 -7.88
N VAL A 23 2.37 -5.68 -8.92
CA VAL A 23 3.66 -5.08 -9.31
C VAL A 23 4.29 -4.28 -8.16
N LYS A 24 3.49 -3.50 -7.43
CA LYS A 24 3.99 -2.73 -6.28
C LYS A 24 4.44 -3.65 -5.14
N ILE A 25 3.65 -4.68 -4.84
CA ILE A 25 3.97 -5.64 -3.77
C ILE A 25 5.24 -6.39 -4.13
N GLU A 26 5.40 -6.85 -5.37
CA GLU A 26 6.60 -7.56 -5.83
C GLU A 26 7.84 -6.68 -5.68
N TRP A 27 7.78 -5.43 -6.17
CA TRP A 27 8.90 -4.50 -6.06
C TRP A 27 9.26 -4.21 -4.59
N LEU A 28 8.28 -3.88 -3.75
CA LEU A 28 8.51 -3.63 -2.32
C LEU A 28 9.04 -4.87 -1.60
N THR A 29 8.61 -6.07 -2.00
CA THR A 29 9.09 -7.32 -1.40
C THR A 29 10.59 -7.44 -1.62
N LYS A 30 11.08 -7.18 -2.83
CA LYS A 30 12.52 -7.19 -3.10
C LYS A 30 13.27 -6.07 -2.37
N VAL A 31 12.66 -4.90 -2.19
CA VAL A 31 13.23 -3.81 -1.39
C VAL A 31 13.39 -4.22 0.07
N PHE A 32 12.34 -4.76 0.70
CA PHE A 32 12.37 -5.19 2.10
C PHE A 32 13.30 -6.39 2.33
N MET A 33 13.34 -7.36 1.41
CA MET A 33 14.34 -8.44 1.45
C MET A 33 15.76 -7.88 1.50
N ARG A 34 16.05 -6.86 0.67
CA ARG A 34 17.39 -6.26 0.58
C ARG A 34 17.73 -5.39 1.79
N LEU A 35 16.81 -4.52 2.22
CA LEU A 35 17.08 -3.56 3.30
C LEU A 35 17.11 -4.23 4.67
N GLU A 36 16.24 -5.21 4.90
CA GLU A 36 16.06 -5.84 6.22
C GLU A 36 16.69 -7.24 6.30
N SER A 37 17.23 -7.76 5.19
CA SER A 37 17.80 -9.11 5.12
C SER A 37 16.84 -10.22 5.59
N ILE A 38 15.56 -10.06 5.28
CA ILE A 38 14.49 -11.00 5.66
C ILE A 38 14.06 -11.90 4.50
N GLN A 39 13.43 -13.02 4.83
CA GLN A 39 12.88 -13.97 3.85
C GLN A 39 11.69 -13.38 3.09
N GLU A 40 11.46 -13.91 1.88
CA GLU A 40 10.46 -13.40 0.93
C GLU A 40 9.05 -13.31 1.51
N ASP A 41 8.59 -14.33 2.24
CA ASP A 41 7.25 -14.32 2.84
C ASP A 41 7.08 -13.20 3.88
N HIS A 42 8.11 -12.96 4.70
CA HIS A 42 8.10 -11.86 5.66
C HIS A 42 8.16 -10.49 4.97
N ALA A 43 9.00 -10.36 3.93
CA ALA A 43 9.10 -9.14 3.14
C ALA A 43 7.80 -8.83 2.38
N LYS A 44 7.10 -9.85 1.89
CA LYS A 44 5.78 -9.71 1.26
C LYS A 44 4.75 -9.21 2.27
N GLY A 45 4.75 -9.78 3.49
CA GLY A 45 3.95 -9.28 4.60
C GLY A 45 4.21 -7.80 4.91
N ARG A 46 5.48 -7.42 5.06
CA ARG A 46 5.90 -6.02 5.28
C ARG A 46 5.46 -5.10 4.14
N SER A 47 5.57 -5.54 2.89
CA SER A 47 5.15 -4.78 1.71
C SER A 47 3.66 -4.47 1.71
N ILE A 48 2.84 -5.46 2.03
CA ILE A 48 1.39 -5.30 2.12
C ILE A 48 1.03 -4.34 3.26
N GLN A 49 1.68 -4.47 4.42
CA GLN A 49 1.49 -3.56 5.55
C GLN A 49 1.84 -2.12 5.17
N PHE A 50 3.01 -1.90 4.57
CA PHE A 50 3.45 -0.57 4.13
C PHE A 50 2.45 0.09 3.18
N LEU A 51 2.04 -0.63 2.13
CA LEU A 51 1.05 -0.12 1.17
C LEU A 51 -0.30 0.17 1.83
N SER A 52 -0.74 -0.69 2.75
CA SER A 52 -2.01 -0.51 3.45
C SER A 52 -1.97 0.70 4.39
N THR A 53 -0.84 0.92 5.08
CA THR A 53 -0.62 2.10 5.93
C THR A 53 -0.66 3.39 5.11
N LEU A 54 0.08 3.46 3.99
CA LEU A 54 0.07 4.63 3.12
C LEU A 54 -1.30 4.88 2.50
N HIS A 55 -2.00 3.81 2.11
CA HIS A 55 -3.35 3.94 1.59
C HIS A 55 -4.32 4.50 2.64
N GLY A 56 -4.33 3.94 3.86
CA GLY A 56 -5.17 4.43 4.95
C GLY A 56 -4.89 5.90 5.27
N ALA A 57 -3.62 6.28 5.29
CA ALA A 57 -3.22 7.67 5.46
C ALA A 57 -3.75 8.58 4.35
N SER A 58 -3.65 8.15 3.08
CA SER A 58 -4.20 8.91 1.95
C SER A 58 -5.71 9.13 2.09
N VAL A 59 -6.46 8.13 2.54
CA VAL A 59 -7.91 8.26 2.77
C VAL A 59 -8.19 9.27 3.89
N LEU A 60 -7.43 9.24 4.98
CA LEU A 60 -7.57 10.20 6.07
C LEU A 60 -7.27 11.63 5.62
N VAL A 61 -6.18 11.85 4.88
CA VAL A 61 -5.85 13.18 4.34
C VAL A 61 -6.97 13.66 3.41
N GLN A 62 -7.49 12.81 2.52
CA GLN A 62 -8.58 13.19 1.61
C GLN A 62 -9.86 13.54 2.36
N ALA A 63 -10.20 12.81 3.42
CA ALA A 63 -11.41 13.04 4.19
C ALA A 63 -11.32 14.25 5.14
N THR A 64 -10.13 14.58 5.63
CA THR A 64 -9.94 15.57 6.69
C THR A 64 -9.18 16.83 6.26
N ASN A 65 -8.51 16.79 5.11
CA ASN A 65 -7.57 17.79 4.62
C ASN A 65 -6.40 18.09 5.59
N GLN A 66 -6.09 17.16 6.50
CA GLN A 66 -4.98 17.26 7.45
C GLN A 66 -3.81 16.39 6.96
N ILE A 67 -2.74 17.04 6.48
CA ILE A 67 -1.56 16.37 5.91
C ILE A 67 -0.77 15.57 6.96
N GLU A 68 -0.92 15.93 8.23
CA GLU A 68 -0.22 15.36 9.39
C GLU A 68 -0.50 13.84 9.54
N PHE A 69 -1.66 13.37 9.07
CA PHE A 69 -1.95 11.93 9.02
C PHE A 69 -1.02 11.16 8.09
N TYR A 70 -0.62 11.77 6.96
CA TYR A 70 0.37 11.17 6.07
C TYR A 70 1.75 11.18 6.69
N GLU A 71 2.14 12.29 7.31
CA GLU A 71 3.45 12.41 7.97
C GLU A 71 3.62 11.37 9.08
N THR A 72 2.61 11.24 9.94
CA THR A 72 2.57 10.23 11.03
C THR A 72 2.66 8.82 10.48
N ALA A 73 1.95 8.53 9.39
CA ALA A 73 1.96 7.22 8.76
C ALA A 73 3.33 6.86 8.18
N VAL A 74 4.04 7.83 7.57
CA VAL A 74 5.38 7.63 7.01
C VAL A 74 6.45 7.53 8.10
N GLU A 75 6.30 8.23 9.21
CA GLU A 75 7.26 8.21 10.32
C GLU A 75 7.50 6.80 10.88
N ALA A 76 6.46 5.96 10.95
CA ALA A 76 6.57 4.57 11.38
C ALA A 76 7.42 3.68 10.46
N TRP A 77 7.80 4.17 9.29
CA TRP A 77 8.57 3.45 8.26
C TRP A 77 9.88 4.15 7.87
N ARG A 78 10.22 5.27 8.51
CA ARG A 78 11.56 5.88 8.42
C ARG A 78 12.56 5.10 9.25
#